data_AF-A0A7C1F4C6-F1
#
_entry.id   AF-A0A7C1F4C6-F1
#
_cell.length_a   1.000
_cell.length_b   1.000
_cell.length_c   1.000
_cell.angle_alpha   90.00
_cell.angle_beta   90.00
_cell.angle_gamma   90.00
#
_symmetry.space_group_name_H-M   'P 1'
#
loop_
_entity.id
_entity.type
_entity.pdbx_description
1 polymer ?
#
loop_
_entity_poly.entity_id
_entity_poly.type
_entity_poly.pdbx_seq_one_letter_code
_entity_poly.pdbx_strand_id
1 'polypeptide(L)'
;MKKTYVFLFLFFFTLYLLNMPYSIVFGDSPELSIASYSLGIAHPPGYPLYSLLTKAFSYILPLSDYAQKCNVFSAFISSFTIIIAYISVYKLTNNYFASLVSSIILGSCYLFFKQSLIAEVYALNSFFVTVISFCIIQFEKKRDARWGFLLLLLSGIG
;
A
#
# COMPACT_ATOMS: atom_id res chain seq x y z
N MET A 1 -16.67 13.11 5.88
CA MET A 1 -16.07 11.82 5.50
C MET A 1 -15.12 11.93 4.30
N LYS A 2 -15.59 12.27 3.09
CA LYS A 2 -14.71 12.37 1.90
C LYS A 2 -13.49 13.29 2.10
N LYS A 3 -13.67 14.46 2.71
CA LYS A 3 -12.58 15.41 3.04
C LYS A 3 -11.49 14.78 3.92
N THR A 4 -11.88 13.93 4.88
CA THR A 4 -10.95 13.26 5.80
C THR A 4 -10.08 12.24 5.06
N TYR A 5 -10.64 11.51 4.11
CA TYR A 5 -9.88 10.54 3.30
C TYR A 5 -8.84 11.24 2.42
N VAL A 6 -9.25 12.31 1.74
CA VAL A 6 -8.37 13.12 0.91
C VAL A 6 -7.25 13.74 1.77
N PHE A 7 -7.60 14.26 2.95
CA PHE A 7 -6.61 14.80 3.87
C PHE A 7 -5.60 13.74 4.33
N LEU A 8 -6.05 12.58 4.81
CA LEU A 8 -5.16 11.50 5.25
C LEU A 8 -4.25 11.02 4.12
N PHE A 9 -4.80 10.85 2.91
CA PHE A 9 -4.02 10.48 1.74
C PHE A 9 -2.93 11.52 1.45
N LEU A 10 -3.32 12.79 1.25
CA LEU A 10 -2.38 13.84 0.88
C LEU A 10 -1.33 14.06 1.97
N PHE A 11 -1.73 14.00 3.24
CA PHE A 11 -0.82 14.15 4.37
C PHE A 11 0.26 13.06 4.37
N PHE A 12 -0.14 11.78 4.39
CA PHE A 12 0.83 10.68 4.45
C PHE A 12 1.60 10.50 3.15
N PHE A 13 0.95 10.70 2.00
CA PHE A 13 1.64 10.62 0.71
C PHE A 13 2.72 11.69 0.61
N THR A 14 2.40 12.94 0.97
CA THR A 14 3.39 14.02 0.99
C THR A 14 4.49 13.74 2.01
N LEU A 15 4.13 13.25 3.21
CA LEU A 15 5.11 12.89 4.24
C LEU A 15 6.09 11.84 3.75
N TYR A 16 5.62 10.78 3.08
CA TYR A 16 6.46 9.74 2.52
C TYR A 16 7.29 10.23 1.33
N LEU A 17 6.72 11.03 0.43
CA LEU A 17 7.45 11.64 -0.68
C LEU A 17 8.60 12.54 -0.23
N LEU A 18 8.44 13.25 0.89
CA LEU A 18 9.48 14.12 1.43
C LEU A 18 10.61 13.35 2.13
N ASN A 19 10.35 12.11 2.57
CA ASN A 19 11.31 11.30 3.32
C ASN A 19 11.88 10.13 2.51
N MET A 20 11.30 9.80 1.36
CA MET A 20 11.79 8.71 0.53
C MET A 20 13.17 9.04 -0.06
N PRO A 21 14.03 8.04 -0.26
CA PRO A 21 15.30 8.24 -0.93
C PRO A 21 15.11 8.50 -2.42
N TYR A 22 16.01 9.32 -2.97
CA TYR A 22 16.02 9.68 -4.40
C TYR A 22 16.49 8.56 -5.33
N SER A 23 17.04 7.47 -4.78
CA SER A 23 17.57 6.36 -5.56
C SER A 23 17.50 5.05 -4.78
N ILE A 24 18.24 4.05 -5.26
CA ILE A 24 18.32 2.70 -4.74
C ILE A 24 18.72 2.70 -3.25
N VAL A 25 18.06 1.84 -2.48
CA VAL A 25 18.37 1.57 -1.06
C VAL A 25 18.88 0.15 -0.90
N PHE A 26 19.65 -0.09 0.16
CA PHE A 26 20.09 -1.43 0.54
C PHE A 26 18.91 -2.36 0.87
N GLY A 27 19.12 -3.67 0.76
CA GLY A 27 18.09 -4.70 0.89
C GLY A 27 17.65 -5.22 -0.47
N ASP A 28 16.38 -5.59 -0.59
CA ASP A 28 15.82 -6.19 -1.81
C ASP A 28 15.37 -5.14 -2.85
N SER A 29 15.36 -3.86 -2.45
CA SER A 29 14.96 -2.74 -3.29
C SER A 29 15.64 -2.66 -4.67
N PRO A 30 16.97 -2.88 -4.82
CA PRO A 30 17.62 -2.85 -6.13
C PRO A 30 17.13 -3.98 -7.04
N GLU A 31 17.03 -5.20 -6.48
CA GLU A 31 16.58 -6.37 -7.21
C GLU A 31 15.13 -6.22 -7.66
N LEU A 32 14.22 -5.82 -6.76
CA LEU A 32 12.81 -5.60 -7.06
C LEU A 32 12.61 -4.46 -8.08
N SER A 33 13.43 -3.41 -8.01
CA SER A 33 13.41 -2.34 -9.01
C SER A 33 13.84 -2.85 -10.39
N ILE A 34 14.91 -3.63 -10.47
CA ILE A 34 15.39 -4.19 -11.76
C ILE A 34 14.42 -5.27 -12.29
N ALA A 35 13.87 -6.12 -11.43
CA ALA A 35 12.90 -7.14 -11.79
C ALA A 35 11.62 -6.49 -12.33
N SER A 36 11.10 -5.44 -11.67
CA SER A 36 9.95 -4.70 -12.21
C SER A 36 10.31 -3.95 -13.50
N TYR A 37 11.50 -3.35 -13.61
CA TYR A 37 11.93 -2.65 -14.83
C TYR A 37 12.01 -3.58 -16.04
N SER A 38 12.63 -4.74 -15.88
CA SER A 38 12.83 -5.73 -16.93
C SER A 38 11.64 -6.68 -17.12
N LEU A 39 10.66 -6.64 -16.21
CA LEU A 39 9.64 -7.69 -16.03
C LEU A 39 10.27 -9.09 -15.84
N GLY A 40 11.44 -9.12 -15.22
CA GLY A 40 12.13 -10.33 -14.79
C GLY A 40 11.54 -10.91 -13.49
N ILE A 41 12.14 -12.01 -13.05
CA ILE A 41 11.72 -12.74 -11.85
C ILE A 41 12.69 -12.37 -10.71
N ALA A 42 12.15 -11.82 -9.62
CA ALA A 42 12.93 -11.57 -8.41
C ALA A 42 13.21 -12.88 -7.65
N HIS A 43 14.00 -12.82 -6.58
CA HIS A 43 14.19 -13.94 -5.67
C HIS A 43 12.83 -14.54 -5.22
N PRO A 44 12.78 -15.86 -4.89
CA PRO A 44 11.55 -16.53 -4.50
C PRO A 44 10.78 -15.78 -3.41
N PRO A 45 9.45 -15.60 -3.54
CA PRO A 45 8.53 -16.24 -4.50
C PRO A 45 8.41 -15.58 -5.89
N GLY A 46 9.19 -14.54 -6.19
CA GLY A 46 9.27 -13.91 -7.52
C GLY A 46 8.38 -12.68 -7.74
N TYR A 47 7.39 -12.44 -6.87
CA TYR A 47 6.57 -11.22 -6.78
C TYR A 47 6.05 -10.63 -8.12
N PRO A 48 5.43 -11.45 -9.00
CA PRO A 48 5.06 -11.02 -10.35
C PRO A 48 4.07 -9.85 -10.35
N LEU A 49 3.10 -9.84 -9.42
CA LEU A 49 2.12 -8.76 -9.34
C LEU A 49 2.77 -7.43 -8.95
N TYR A 50 3.68 -7.44 -7.98
CA TYR A 50 4.44 -6.26 -7.58
C TYR A 50 5.21 -5.70 -8.78
N SER A 51 5.90 -6.56 -9.53
CA SER A 51 6.66 -6.16 -10.72
C SER A 51 5.76 -5.53 -11.80
N LEU A 52 4.62 -6.15 -12.10
CA LEU A 52 3.67 -5.64 -13.10
C LEU A 52 3.07 -4.29 -12.70
N LEU A 53 2.61 -4.15 -11.45
CA LEU A 53 2.00 -2.91 -10.97
C LEU A 53 3.02 -1.77 -10.88
N THR A 54 4.21 -2.06 -10.39
CA THR A 54 5.29 -1.06 -10.29
C THR A 54 5.72 -0.59 -11.67
N LYS A 55 5.87 -1.51 -12.64
CA LYS A 55 6.17 -1.18 -14.04
C LYS A 55 5.06 -0.32 -14.65
N ALA A 56 3.80 -0.71 -14.49
CA ALA A 56 2.65 0.06 -14.99
C ALA A 56 2.63 1.48 -14.39
N PHE A 57 2.83 1.60 -13.08
CA PHE A 57 2.86 2.89 -12.38
C PHE A 57 4.03 3.77 -12.82
N SER A 58 5.19 3.18 -13.14
CA SER A 58 6.39 3.89 -13.59
C SER A 58 6.19 4.69 -14.89
N TYR A 59 5.24 4.29 -15.74
CA TYR A 59 4.92 5.00 -16.99
C TYR A 59 4.16 6.31 -16.76
N ILE A 60 3.50 6.47 -15.62
CA ILE A 60 2.69 7.65 -15.29
C ILE A 60 3.56 8.75 -14.66
N LEU A 61 4.70 8.38 -14.05
CA LEU A 61 5.56 9.30 -13.34
C LEU A 61 6.60 9.97 -14.24
N PRO A 62 6.63 11.32 -14.32
CA PRO A 62 7.62 12.07 -15.09
C PRO A 62 8.96 12.21 -14.33
N LEU A 63 9.48 11.09 -13.81
CA LEU A 63 10.77 11.03 -13.11
C LEU A 63 11.81 10.34 -13.99
N SER A 64 13.08 10.69 -13.84
CA SER A 64 14.18 10.08 -14.59
C SER A 64 14.68 8.77 -13.96
N ASP A 65 14.83 8.73 -12.64
CA ASP A 65 15.30 7.54 -11.92
C ASP A 65 14.15 6.54 -11.71
N TYR A 66 14.35 5.31 -12.17
CA TYR A 66 13.36 4.24 -12.03
C TYR A 66 13.22 3.75 -10.58
N ALA A 67 14.29 3.71 -9.80
CA ALA A 67 14.23 3.34 -8.38
C ALA A 67 13.39 4.36 -7.60
N GLN A 68 13.53 5.65 -7.92
CA GLN A 68 12.69 6.70 -7.34
C GLN A 68 11.20 6.47 -7.67
N LYS A 69 10.86 6.08 -8.91
CA LYS A 69 9.48 5.74 -9.29
C LYS A 69 8.92 4.57 -8.46
N CYS A 70 9.75 3.58 -8.15
CA CYS A 70 9.38 2.45 -7.31
C CYS A 70 9.13 2.89 -5.85
N ASN A 71 9.99 3.77 -5.30
CA ASN A 71 9.76 4.35 -3.96
C ASN A 71 8.45 5.15 -3.90
N VAL A 72 8.13 5.93 -4.95
CA VAL A 72 6.84 6.65 -5.06
C VAL A 72 5.67 5.68 -5.09
N PHE A 73 5.81 4.52 -5.76
CA PHE A 73 4.77 3.49 -5.77
C PHE A 73 4.49 2.96 -4.36
N SER A 74 5.53 2.64 -3.58
CA SER A 74 5.37 2.24 -2.17
C SER A 74 4.66 3.31 -1.34
N ALA A 75 5.09 4.58 -1.45
CA ALA A 75 4.46 5.70 -0.76
C ALA A 75 2.98 5.86 -1.12
N PHE A 76 2.65 5.71 -2.41
CA PHE A 76 1.29 5.81 -2.94
C PHE A 76 0.40 4.70 -2.38
N ILE A 77 0.83 3.45 -2.48
CA ILE A 77 0.06 2.29 -2.00
C ILE A 77 -0.11 2.33 -0.48
N SER A 78 0.95 2.62 0.27
CA SER A 78 0.86 2.77 1.73
C SER A 78 -0.10 3.87 2.17
N SER A 79 -0.18 4.98 1.43
CA SER A 79 -1.14 6.05 1.72
C SER A 79 -2.59 5.59 1.53
N PHE A 80 -2.86 4.75 0.53
CA PHE A 80 -4.16 4.10 0.39
C PHE A 80 -4.44 3.08 1.50
N THR A 81 -3.44 2.31 1.93
CA THR A 81 -3.55 1.38 3.06
C THR A 81 -4.09 2.08 4.31
N ILE A 82 -3.58 3.28 4.63
CA ILE A 82 -4.04 4.07 5.78
C ILE A 82 -5.50 4.48 5.65
N ILE A 83 -5.96 4.88 4.46
CA ILE A 83 -7.37 5.23 4.22
C ILE A 83 -8.27 4.01 4.45
N ILE A 84 -7.87 2.84 3.94
CA ILE A 84 -8.68 1.64 4.09
C ILE A 84 -8.70 1.19 5.56
N ALA A 85 -7.57 1.30 6.28
CA ALA A 85 -7.52 1.07 7.72
C ALA A 85 -8.47 2.01 8.48
N TYR A 86 -8.47 3.31 8.15
CA TYR A 86 -9.42 4.28 8.70
C TYR A 86 -10.87 3.82 8.50
N ILE A 87 -11.23 3.42 7.28
CA ILE A 87 -12.59 3.01 6.94
C ILE A 87 -12.95 1.73 7.70
N SER A 88 -12.04 0.75 7.78
CA SER A 88 -12.24 -0.50 8.51
C SER A 88 -12.51 -0.25 10.00
N VAL A 89 -11.70 0.59 10.65
CA VAL A 89 -11.89 0.94 12.07
C VAL A 89 -13.19 1.70 12.27
N TYR A 90 -13.55 2.61 11.37
CA TYR A 90 -14.82 3.32 11.43
C TYR A 90 -16.00 2.36 11.30
N LYS A 91 -15.91 1.39 10.37
CA LYS A 91 -16.95 0.37 10.20
C LYS A 91 -17.09 -0.48 11.45
N LEU A 92 -16.01 -0.84 12.12
CA LEU A 92 -16.08 -1.65 13.34
C LEU A 92 -16.63 -0.88 14.54
N THR A 93 -16.19 0.36 14.73
CA THR A 93 -16.43 1.11 15.98
C THR A 93 -17.52 2.17 15.88
N ASN A 94 -17.91 2.58 14.66
CA ASN A 94 -18.68 3.78 14.37
C ASN A 94 -18.11 5.07 14.99
N ASN A 95 -16.81 5.09 15.33
CA ASN A 95 -16.16 6.20 16.03
C ASN A 95 -15.09 6.85 15.14
N TYR A 96 -15.32 8.10 14.75
CA TYR A 96 -14.40 8.88 13.93
C TYR A 96 -13.05 9.15 14.59
N PHE A 97 -13.04 9.39 15.90
CA PHE A 97 -11.83 9.68 16.65
C PHE A 97 -10.93 8.44 16.73
N ALA A 98 -11.50 7.29 17.08
CA ALA A 98 -10.77 6.02 17.10
C ALA A 98 -10.17 5.67 15.71
N SER A 99 -10.92 5.94 14.65
CA SER A 99 -10.47 5.73 13.26
C SER A 99 -9.32 6.65 12.88
N LEU A 100 -9.38 7.92 13.28
CA LEU A 100 -8.33 8.90 13.01
C LEU A 100 -7.05 8.57 13.78
N VAL A 101 -7.17 8.28 15.08
CA VAL A 101 -6.03 7.94 15.94
C VAL A 101 -5.33 6.66 15.46
N SER A 102 -6.08 5.60 15.15
CA SER A 102 -5.51 4.34 14.62
C SER A 102 -4.78 4.54 13.29
N SER A 103 -5.32 5.37 12.41
CA SER A 103 -4.69 5.69 11.12
C SER A 103 -3.39 6.47 11.28
N ILE A 104 -3.36 7.42 12.22
CA ILE A 104 -2.15 8.17 12.56
C ILE A 104 -1.10 7.25 13.17
N ILE A 105 -1.50 6.39 14.10
CA ILE A 105 -0.60 5.40 14.71
C ILE A 105 0.00 4.47 13.65
N LEU A 106 -0.83 3.95 12.74
CA LEU A 106 -0.36 3.07 11.66
C LEU A 106 0.62 3.81 10.74
N GLY A 107 0.22 4.97 10.23
CA GLY A 107 1.02 5.72 9.25
C GLY A 107 2.34 6.27 9.80
N SER A 108 2.40 6.54 11.11
CA SER A 108 3.60 7.01 11.81
C SER A 108 4.37 5.90 12.52
N CYS A 109 3.87 4.66 12.51
CA CYS A 109 4.58 3.52 13.09
C CYS A 109 5.91 3.32 12.37
N TYR A 110 7.01 3.23 13.10
CA TYR A 110 8.36 3.16 12.54
C TYR A 110 8.50 2.11 11.42
N LEU A 111 7.98 0.90 11.63
CA LEU A 111 8.11 -0.19 10.67
C LEU A 111 7.31 0.09 9.38
N PHE A 112 6.06 0.51 9.53
CA PHE A 112 5.19 0.87 8.40
C PHE A 112 5.74 2.08 7.64
N PHE A 113 6.21 3.09 8.37
CA PHE A 113 6.83 4.28 7.82
C PHE A 113 8.03 3.91 6.95
N LYS A 114 9.00 3.16 7.51
CA LYS A 114 10.19 2.71 6.78
C LYS A 114 9.81 1.97 5.48
N GLN A 115 8.85 1.05 5.57
CA GLN A 115 8.41 0.26 4.42
C GLN A 115 7.60 1.06 3.38
N SER A 116 7.08 2.23 3.76
CA SER A 116 6.40 3.13 2.84
C SER A 116 7.37 4.00 2.04
N LEU A 117 8.64 4.09 2.46
CA LEU A 117 9.64 4.94 1.79
C LEU A 117 10.40 4.22 0.67
N ILE A 118 10.49 2.90 0.72
CA ILE A 118 11.40 2.11 -0.11
C ILE A 118 10.66 1.12 -0.99
N ALA A 119 11.29 0.75 -2.11
CA ALA A 119 10.77 -0.19 -3.10
C ALA A 119 10.81 -1.64 -2.62
N GLU A 120 9.97 -1.99 -1.64
CA GLU A 120 9.78 -3.35 -1.16
C GLU A 120 8.31 -3.82 -1.27
N VAL A 121 8.13 -5.13 -1.27
CA VAL A 121 6.82 -5.79 -1.43
C VAL A 121 5.86 -5.53 -0.26
N TYR A 122 6.38 -5.08 0.88
CA TYR A 122 5.62 -4.91 2.12
C TYR A 122 4.55 -3.82 2.03
N ALA A 123 4.75 -2.75 1.25
CA ALA A 123 3.74 -1.73 1.04
C ALA A 123 2.49 -2.32 0.37
N LEU A 124 2.71 -3.10 -0.70
CA LEU A 124 1.64 -3.78 -1.44
C LEU A 124 0.97 -4.88 -0.61
N ASN A 125 1.75 -5.68 0.12
CA ASN A 125 1.20 -6.70 1.02
C ASN A 125 0.33 -6.06 2.13
N SER A 126 0.82 -4.99 2.76
CA SER A 126 0.06 -4.26 3.79
C SER A 126 -1.27 -3.72 3.23
N PHE A 127 -1.27 -3.28 1.98
CA PHE A 127 -2.50 -2.87 1.28
C PHE A 127 -3.47 -4.05 1.14
N PHE A 128 -3.02 -5.20 0.61
CA PHE A 128 -3.85 -6.39 0.46
C PHE A 128 -4.42 -6.88 1.80
N VAL A 129 -3.60 -7.01 2.84
CA VAL A 129 -4.05 -7.41 4.18
C VAL A 129 -5.15 -6.48 4.71
N THR A 130 -4.99 -5.18 4.48
CA THR A 130 -5.96 -4.18 4.95
C THR A 130 -7.27 -4.21 4.14
N VAL A 131 -7.18 -4.44 2.81
CA VAL A 131 -8.36 -4.63 1.95
C VAL A 131 -9.09 -5.94 2.31
N ILE A 132 -8.35 -7.03 2.53
CA ILE A 132 -8.92 -8.32 2.96
C ILE A 132 -9.64 -8.15 4.29
N SER A 133 -9.03 -7.48 5.26
CA SER A 133 -9.66 -7.15 6.55
C SER A 133 -10.93 -6.34 6.36
N PHE A 134 -10.93 -5.35 5.46
CA PHE A 134 -12.13 -4.60 5.09
C PHE A 134 -13.22 -5.49 4.49
N CYS A 135 -12.86 -6.39 3.57
CA CYS A 135 -13.79 -7.34 2.97
C CYS A 135 -14.42 -8.27 4.01
N ILE A 136 -13.65 -8.76 4.99
CA ILE A 136 -14.15 -9.57 6.11
C ILE A 136 -15.22 -8.79 6.89
N ILE A 137 -14.93 -7.54 7.28
CA ILE A 137 -15.88 -6.69 8.02
C ILE A 137 -17.19 -6.51 7.25
N GLN A 138 -17.10 -6.33 5.93
CA GLN A 138 -18.26 -6.12 5.07
C GLN A 138 -19.05 -7.40 4.84
N PHE A 139 -18.36 -8.54 4.68
CA PHE A 139 -18.97 -9.85 4.60
C PHE A 139 -19.76 -10.17 5.86
N GLU A 140 -19.19 -9.96 7.05
CA GLU A 140 -19.88 -10.19 8.32
C GLU A 140 -21.10 -9.30 8.51
N LYS A 141 -20.99 -8.01 8.16
CA LYS A 141 -22.09 -7.04 8.33
C LYS A 141 -23.24 -7.22 7.33
N LYS A 142 -22.93 -7.56 6.09
CA LYS A 142 -23.93 -7.62 5.00
C LYS A 142 -24.36 -9.03 4.63
N ARG A 143 -23.57 -10.06 4.97
CA ARG A 143 -23.74 -11.46 4.56
C ARG A 143 -23.86 -11.64 3.04
N ASP A 144 -23.24 -10.74 2.27
CA ASP A 144 -23.25 -10.77 0.80
C ASP A 144 -22.03 -11.55 0.27
N ALA A 145 -22.29 -12.62 -0.48
CA ALA A 145 -21.30 -13.54 -1.03
C ALA A 145 -20.24 -12.85 -1.89
N ARG A 146 -20.54 -11.69 -2.49
CA ARG A 146 -19.58 -10.91 -3.29
C ARG A 146 -18.33 -10.54 -2.50
N TRP A 147 -18.48 -10.22 -1.22
CA TRP A 147 -17.34 -9.92 -0.34
C TRP A 147 -16.50 -11.16 -0.03
N GLY A 148 -17.13 -12.34 0.04
CA GLY A 148 -16.43 -13.62 0.18
C GLY A 148 -15.62 -13.98 -1.08
N PHE A 149 -16.18 -13.79 -2.28
CA PHE A 149 -15.45 -13.99 -3.53
C PHE A 149 -14.26 -13.03 -3.67
N LEU A 150 -14.44 -11.75 -3.33
CA LEU A 150 -13.35 -10.77 -3.33
C LEU A 150 -12.26 -11.14 -2.33
N LEU A 151 -12.62 -11.59 -1.14
CA LEU A 151 -11.66 -12.06 -0.13
C LEU A 151 -10.79 -13.19 -0.67
N LEU A 152 -11.42 -14.22 -1.25
CA LEU A 152 -10.70 -15.37 -1.80
C LEU A 152 -9.75 -14.96 -2.94
N LEU A 153 -10.25 -14.13 -3.87
CA LEU A 153 -9.45 -13.60 -4.97
C LEU A 153 -8.23 -12.83 -4.46
N LEU A 154 -8.45 -11.89 -3.53
CA LEU A 154 -7.38 -11.05 -2.99
C LEU A 154 -6.38 -11.84 -2.16
N SER A 155 -6.81 -12.89 -1.45
CA SER A 155 -5.91 -13.78 -0.71
C SER A 155 -5.06 -14.68 -1.61
N GLY A 156 -5.51 -14.93 -2.85
CA GLY A 156 -4.76 -15.75 -3.83
C GLY A 156 -3.81 -14.94 -4.71
N ILE A 157 -4.09 -13.64 -4.90
CA ILE A 157 -3.29 -12.73 -5.73
C ILE A 157 -2.29 -11.90 -4.89
N GLY A 158 -2.64 -11.60 -3.63
CA GLY A 158 -1.86 -10.77 -2.72
C GLY A 158 -0.66 -11.45 -2.08
#